data_AF-J0WZX5-F1
#
_entry.id   AF-J0WZX5-F1
#
_cell.length_a   1.000
_cell.length_b   1.000
_cell.length_c   1.000
_cell.angle_alpha   90.00
_cell.angle_beta   90.00
_cell.angle_gamma   90.00
#
_symmetry.space_group_name_H-M   'P 1'
#
loop_
_entity.id
_entity.type
_entity.pdbx_description
1 polymer ?
#
loop_
_entity_poly.entity_id
_entity_poly.type
_entity_poly.pdbx_seq_one_letter_code
_entity_poly.pdbx_strand_id
1 'polypeptide(L)'
;MTKPARFNYETVIASIREFITAHPVPEGKRYALVMGNAPWHKKVIRLVETEEQPEYEDIRKSVAFVKLPLYSPDLNPIEQVWRITRRENTHNVFFSNIKNLAETVENAFLAWAKPNQQLVTLCSFK
;
A
#
# COMPACT_ATOMS: atom_id res chain seq x y z
N MET A 1 -14.15 0.81 -1.12
CA MET A 1 -13.90 1.26 0.26
C MET A 1 -14.69 2.52 0.56
N THR A 2 -15.42 2.54 1.67
CA THR A 2 -15.88 3.81 2.27
C THR A 2 -14.65 4.50 2.85
N LYS A 3 -14.38 5.74 2.45
CA LYS A 3 -13.26 6.54 2.99
C LYS A 3 -13.42 6.63 4.52
N PRO A 4 -12.47 6.12 5.32
CA PRO A 4 -12.62 6.15 6.77
C PRO A 4 -12.51 7.60 7.27
N ALA A 5 -13.28 7.94 8.30
CA ALA A 5 -13.19 9.25 8.94
C ALA A 5 -11.83 9.46 9.63
N ARG A 6 -11.18 8.37 10.08
CA ARG A 6 -9.86 8.38 10.71
C ARG A 6 -9.05 7.17 10.26
N PHE A 7 -7.78 7.38 9.97
CA PHE A 7 -6.83 6.32 9.65
C PHE A 7 -6.17 5.79 10.94
N ASN A 8 -6.23 4.48 11.17
CA ASN A 8 -5.69 3.78 12.35
C ASN A 8 -5.30 2.32 12.01
N TYR A 9 -4.91 1.53 13.01
CA TYR A 9 -4.52 0.13 12.80
C TYR A 9 -5.66 -0.78 12.31
N GLU A 10 -6.90 -0.54 12.76
CA GLU A 10 -8.09 -1.30 12.30
C GLU A 10 -8.35 -1.06 10.82
N THR A 11 -8.21 0.19 10.36
CA THR A 11 -8.36 0.50 8.92
C THR A 11 -7.27 -0.16 8.07
N VAL A 12 -6.06 -0.35 8.62
CA VAL A 12 -5.00 -1.09 7.93
C VAL A 12 -5.31 -2.58 7.87
N ILE A 13 -5.76 -3.19 8.97
CA ILE A 13 -6.22 -4.59 8.99
C ILE A 13 -7.34 -4.81 7.97
N ALA A 14 -8.36 -3.94 7.97
CA ALA A 14 -9.47 -4.01 7.03
C ALA A 14 -8.99 -3.90 5.58
N SER A 15 -8.08 -2.95 5.30
CA SER A 15 -7.49 -2.77 3.96
C SER A 15 -6.69 -4.01 3.50
N ILE A 16 -5.89 -4.63 4.38
CA ILE A 16 -5.18 -5.87 4.07
C ILE A 16 -6.16 -7.01 3.79
N ARG A 17 -7.21 -7.15 4.60
CA ARG A 17 -8.25 -8.18 4.43
C ARG A 17 -9.01 -8.03 3.13
N GLU A 18 -9.44 -6.82 2.79
CA GLU A 18 -10.07 -6.53 1.51
C GLU A 18 -9.13 -6.91 0.34
N PHE A 19 -7.85 -6.56 0.44
CA PHE A 19 -6.86 -6.89 -0.58
C PHE A 19 -6.68 -8.40 -0.79
N ILE A 20 -6.43 -9.17 0.29
CA ILE A 20 -6.20 -10.63 0.18
C ILE A 20 -7.49 -11.40 -0.16
N THR A 21 -8.66 -10.85 0.16
CA THR A 21 -9.96 -11.42 -0.24
C THR A 21 -10.19 -11.22 -1.73
N ALA A 22 -9.92 -10.02 -2.25
CA ALA A 22 -10.03 -9.72 -3.68
C ALA A 22 -8.94 -10.39 -4.52
N HIS A 23 -7.78 -10.68 -3.91
CA HIS A 23 -6.63 -11.32 -4.55
C HIS A 23 -6.12 -12.48 -3.70
N PRO A 24 -6.79 -13.64 -3.73
CA PRO A 24 -6.35 -14.81 -2.98
C PRO A 24 -4.94 -15.23 -3.40
N VAL A 25 -4.08 -15.43 -2.41
CA VAL A 25 -2.70 -15.87 -2.66
C VAL A 25 -2.69 -17.36 -3.06
N PRO A 26 -1.86 -17.78 -4.03
CA PRO A 26 -1.69 -19.19 -4.34
C PRO A 26 -1.19 -19.99 -3.15
N GLU A 27 -1.52 -21.28 -3.10
CA GLU A 27 -1.07 -22.19 -2.05
C GLU A 27 0.46 -22.16 -1.89
N GLY A 28 0.92 -22.08 -0.64
CA GLY A 28 2.34 -22.00 -0.29
C GLY A 28 3.01 -20.65 -0.59
N LYS A 29 2.29 -19.65 -1.09
CA LYS A 29 2.82 -18.30 -1.34
C LYS A 29 2.27 -17.26 -0.36
N ARG A 30 3.01 -16.16 -0.23
CA ARG A 30 2.63 -14.98 0.56
C ARG A 30 2.95 -13.71 -0.22
N TYR A 31 2.15 -12.66 -0.02
CA TYR A 31 2.49 -11.32 -0.46
C TYR A 31 3.57 -10.72 0.42
N ALA A 32 4.65 -10.20 -0.17
CA ALA A 32 5.61 -9.38 0.55
C ALA A 32 5.05 -7.96 0.67
N LEU A 33 4.55 -7.59 1.85
CA LEU A 33 3.95 -6.27 2.09
C LEU A 33 4.97 -5.35 2.76
N VAL A 34 5.45 -4.37 2.02
CA VAL A 34 6.39 -3.36 2.51
C VAL A 34 5.66 -2.37 3.41
N MET A 35 6.11 -2.25 4.66
CA MET A 35 5.49 -1.38 5.67
C MET A 35 6.49 -0.37 6.23
N GLY A 36 6.10 0.91 6.16
CA GLY A 36 6.82 1.99 6.83
C GLY A 36 6.61 2.00 8.35
N ASN A 37 7.27 2.93 9.05
CA ASN A 37 7.35 2.97 10.51
C ASN A 37 6.18 3.68 11.24
N ALA A 38 5.06 3.94 10.57
CA ALA A 38 3.91 4.60 11.19
C ALA A 38 3.39 3.81 12.41
N PRO A 39 2.92 4.48 13.49
CA PRO A 39 2.53 3.79 14.72
C PRO A 39 1.47 2.70 14.52
N TRP A 40 0.51 2.92 13.62
CA TRP A 40 -0.52 1.94 13.29
C TRP A 40 0.04 0.74 12.51
N HIS A 41 1.05 0.90 11.64
CA HIS A 41 1.74 -0.23 11.00
C HIS A 41 2.50 -1.07 12.02
N LYS A 42 3.20 -0.42 12.96
CA LYS A 42 3.90 -1.11 14.05
C LYS A 42 2.94 -1.92 14.92
N LYS A 43 1.76 -1.35 15.23
CA LYS A 43 0.71 -2.08 15.96
C LYS A 43 0.21 -3.29 15.16
N VAL A 44 -0.09 -3.14 13.87
CA VAL A 44 -0.49 -4.28 13.01
C VAL A 44 0.57 -5.38 13.02
N ILE A 45 1.82 -5.04 12.74
CA ILE A 45 2.93 -6.01 12.75
C ILE A 45 3.06 -6.71 14.11
N ARG A 46 2.92 -5.96 15.20
CA ARG A 46 2.98 -6.52 16.55
C ARG A 46 1.87 -7.55 16.77
N LEU A 47 0.62 -7.21 16.46
CA LEU A 47 -0.53 -8.09 16.64
C LEU A 47 -0.46 -9.34 15.75
N VAL A 48 -0.05 -9.18 14.49
CA VAL A 48 -0.05 -10.26 13.48
C VAL A 48 1.18 -11.17 13.56
N GLU A 49 2.39 -10.60 13.66
CA GLU A 49 3.64 -11.38 13.63
C GLU A 49 4.30 -11.58 15.00
N THR A 50 4.24 -10.59 15.90
CA THR A 50 5.00 -10.65 17.17
C THR A 50 4.22 -11.37 18.25
N GLU A 51 2.93 -11.04 18.38
CA GLU A 51 2.01 -11.65 19.36
C GLU A 51 1.23 -12.83 18.75
N GLU A 52 1.27 -12.99 17.43
CA GLU A 52 0.59 -14.05 16.69
C GLU A 52 -0.88 -14.23 17.09
N GLN A 53 -1.60 -13.13 17.29
CA GLN A 53 -2.96 -13.22 17.82
C GLN A 53 -3.84 -14.07 16.88
N PRO A 54 -4.63 -15.03 17.41
CA PRO A 54 -5.39 -15.97 16.59
C PRO A 54 -6.33 -15.30 15.59
N GLU A 55 -6.86 -14.12 15.94
CA GLU A 55 -7.76 -13.36 15.10
C GLU A 55 -7.14 -12.85 13.79
N TYR A 56 -5.81 -12.87 13.63
CA TYR A 56 -5.11 -12.43 12.42
C TYR A 56 -4.36 -13.55 11.68
N GLU A 57 -4.74 -14.81 11.93
CA GLU A 57 -4.14 -15.96 11.26
C GLU A 57 -4.29 -15.89 9.73
N ASP A 58 -5.42 -15.36 9.24
CA ASP A 58 -5.71 -15.13 7.82
C ASP A 58 -4.65 -14.25 7.15
N ILE A 59 -4.27 -13.15 7.82
CA ILE A 59 -3.26 -12.23 7.34
C ILE A 59 -1.87 -12.88 7.40
N ARG A 60 -1.52 -13.52 8.52
CA ARG A 60 -0.19 -14.14 8.70
C ARG A 60 0.08 -15.27 7.69
N LYS A 61 -0.96 -16.01 7.29
CA LYS A 61 -0.87 -17.03 6.23
C LYS A 61 -0.71 -16.43 4.84
N SER A 62 -1.21 -15.23 4.61
CA SER A 62 -1.29 -14.61 3.28
C SER A 62 -0.23 -13.55 3.01
N VAL A 63 0.36 -12.97 4.07
CA VAL A 63 1.25 -11.81 4.01
C VAL A 63 2.51 -12.06 4.84
N ALA A 64 3.65 -11.63 4.30
CA ALA A 64 4.91 -11.47 5.03
C ALA A 64 5.27 -9.98 5.06
N PHE A 65 5.46 -9.41 6.24
CA PHE A 65 5.74 -7.97 6.35
C PHE A 65 7.23 -7.67 6.14
N VAL A 66 7.52 -6.79 5.18
CA VAL A 66 8.87 -6.26 4.93
C VAL A 66 9.00 -4.92 5.66
N LYS A 67 9.82 -4.88 6.71
CA LYS A 67 9.94 -3.72 7.62
C LYS A 67 11.05 -2.80 7.10
N LEU A 68 10.71 -1.55 6.81
CA LEU A 68 11.70 -0.56 6.40
C LEU A 68 12.47 -0.01 7.61
N PRO A 69 13.77 0.35 7.46
CA PRO A 69 14.49 1.11 8.48
C PRO A 69 13.83 2.47 8.73
N LEU A 70 14.16 3.11 9.86
CA LEU A 70 13.68 4.46 10.13
C LEU A 70 14.17 5.45 9.07
N TYR A 71 13.33 6.43 8.77
CA TYR A 71 13.65 7.54 7.85
C TYR A 71 14.22 7.09 6.49
N SER A 72 13.71 5.97 5.95
CA SER A 72 14.19 5.39 4.68
C SER A 72 13.13 5.48 3.57
N PRO A 73 12.65 6.67 3.19
CA PRO A 73 11.70 6.82 2.08
C PRO A 73 12.29 6.35 0.75
N ASP A 74 13.60 6.47 0.57
CA ASP A 74 14.31 6.03 -0.64
C ASP A 74 14.24 4.51 -0.85
N LEU A 75 13.95 3.74 0.20
CA LEU A 75 13.76 2.28 0.15
C LEU A 75 12.30 1.86 0.01
N ASN A 76 11.36 2.81 0.00
CA ASN A 76 9.94 2.53 -0.10
C ASN A 76 9.45 2.68 -1.55
N PRO A 77 9.12 1.58 -2.27
CA PRO A 77 8.75 1.66 -3.69
C PRO A 77 7.57 2.60 -3.96
N ILE A 78 6.63 2.73 -3.01
CA ILE A 78 5.45 3.60 -3.19
C ILE A 78 5.82 5.07 -3.37
N GLU A 79 6.94 5.53 -2.81
CA GLU A 79 7.40 6.91 -2.98
C GLU A 79 7.76 7.20 -4.44
N GLN A 80 8.31 6.20 -5.13
CA GLN A 80 8.59 6.28 -6.57
C GLN A 80 7.29 6.36 -7.38
N VAL A 81 6.27 5.57 -6.99
CA VAL A 81 4.94 5.62 -7.60
C VAL A 81 4.33 7.02 -7.43
N TRP A 82 4.32 7.57 -6.22
CA TRP A 82 3.79 8.92 -5.97
C TRP A 82 4.55 10.00 -6.74
N ARG A 83 5.87 9.87 -6.90
CA ARG A 83 6.68 10.78 -7.70
C ARG A 83 6.24 10.80 -9.15
N ILE A 84 6.03 9.64 -9.77
CA ILE A 84 5.57 9.58 -11.17
C ILE A 84 4.11 10.02 -11.30
N THR A 85 3.24 9.66 -10.34
CA THR A 85 1.84 10.13 -10.32
C THR A 85 1.80 11.65 -10.35
N ARG A 86 2.60 12.30 -9.49
CA ARG A 86 2.71 13.76 -9.48
C ARG A 86 3.21 14.29 -10.81
N ARG A 87 4.38 13.83 -11.26
CA ARG A 87 5.05 14.34 -12.46
C ARG A 87 4.17 14.25 -13.71
N GLU A 88 3.46 13.13 -13.86
CA GLU A 88 2.74 12.82 -15.10
C GLU A 88 1.27 13.26 -15.09
N ASN A 89 0.64 13.37 -13.91
CA ASN A 89 -0.81 13.56 -13.84
C ASN A 89 -1.24 14.85 -13.13
N THR A 90 -0.45 15.38 -12.20
CA THR A 90 -0.89 16.52 -11.37
C THR A 90 0.08 17.70 -11.35
N HIS A 91 1.29 17.54 -11.88
CA HIS A 91 2.30 18.58 -11.89
C HIS A 91 1.91 19.74 -12.81
N ASN A 92 1.96 20.96 -12.27
CA ASN A 92 1.63 22.19 -13.00
C ASN A 92 0.21 22.23 -13.59
N VAL A 93 -0.74 21.55 -12.93
CA VAL A 93 -2.16 21.55 -13.30
C VAL A 93 -2.96 22.23 -12.19
N PHE A 94 -3.82 23.18 -12.57
CA PHE A 94 -4.80 23.75 -11.65
C PHE A 94 -6.06 22.88 -11.59
N PHE A 95 -6.44 22.46 -10.39
CA PHE A 95 -7.69 21.75 -10.16
C PHE A 95 -8.67 22.68 -9.46
N SER A 96 -9.81 22.95 -10.10
CA SER A 96 -10.84 23.85 -9.56
C SER A 96 -11.51 23.32 -8.31
N ASN A 97 -11.44 22.00 -8.08
CA ASN A 97 -11.96 21.36 -6.88
C ASN A 97 -11.25 20.03 -6.60
N ILE A 98 -11.41 19.51 -5.39
CA ILE A 98 -10.76 18.28 -4.93
C ILE A 98 -11.23 17.01 -5.67
N LYS A 99 -12.45 17.01 -6.22
CA LYS A 99 -12.97 15.85 -6.96
C LYS A 99 -12.20 15.67 -8.27
N ASN A 100 -11.94 16.76 -8.99
CA ASN A 100 -11.14 16.70 -10.22
C ASN A 100 -9.72 16.18 -9.96
N LEU A 101 -9.10 16.59 -8.84
CA LEU A 101 -7.81 16.04 -8.43
C LEU A 101 -7.90 14.55 -8.11
N ALA A 102 -8.91 14.14 -7.34
CA ALA A 102 -9.12 12.74 -6.96
C ALA A 102 -9.33 11.86 -8.20
N GLU A 103 -10.21 12.26 -9.11
CA GLU A 103 -10.48 11.53 -10.36
C GLU A 103 -9.23 11.41 -11.25
N THR A 104 -8.43 12.47 -11.34
CA THR A 104 -7.16 12.44 -12.08
C THR A 104 -6.18 11.43 -11.49
N VAL A 105 -6.06 11.38 -10.16
CA VAL A 105 -5.23 10.41 -9.46
C VAL A 105 -5.78 8.99 -9.62
N GLU A 106 -7.09 8.79 -9.45
CA GLU A 106 -7.76 7.49 -9.61
C GLU A 106 -7.55 6.93 -11.02
N ASN A 107 -7.73 7.74 -12.06
CA ASN A 107 -7.49 7.33 -13.45
C ASN A 107 -6.05 6.87 -13.69
N ALA A 108 -5.07 7.54 -13.10
CA ALA A 108 -3.67 7.11 -13.18
C ALA A 108 -3.46 5.73 -12.53
N PHE A 109 -4.02 5.50 -11.34
CA PHE A 109 -3.92 4.20 -10.66
C PHE A 109 -4.72 3.10 -11.37
N LEU A 110 -5.86 3.41 -11.99
CA LEU A 110 -6.62 2.46 -12.82
C LEU A 110 -5.81 2.02 -14.05
N ALA A 111 -5.09 2.94 -14.69
CA ALA A 111 -4.19 2.61 -15.80
C ALA A 111 -3.04 1.67 -15.37
N TRP A 112 -2.60 1.75 -14.12
CA TRP A 112 -1.56 0.89 -13.54
C TRP A 112 -2.09 -0.32 -12.76
N ALA A 113 -3.40 -0.59 -12.79
CA ALA A 113 -4.00 -1.68 -12.02
C ALA A 113 -3.53 -3.08 -12.47
N LYS A 114 -3.07 -3.20 -13.72
CA LYS A 114 -2.47 -4.41 -14.27
C LYS A 114 -0.94 -4.34 -14.22
N PRO A 115 -0.23 -5.48 -14.15
CA PRO A 115 1.22 -5.53 -14.26
C PRO A 115 1.69 -4.74 -15.49
N ASN A 116 2.61 -3.81 -15.27
CA ASN A 116 3.08 -2.90 -16.30
C ASN A 116 4.58 -2.62 -16.14
N GLN A 117 5.26 -2.38 -17.26
CA GLN A 117 6.70 -2.19 -17.27
C GLN A 117 7.13 -0.94 -16.51
N GLN A 118 6.29 0.12 -16.51
CA GLN A 118 6.59 1.37 -15.83
C GLN A 118 6.80 1.14 -14.33
N LEU A 119 5.82 0.54 -13.63
CA LEU A 119 5.94 0.25 -12.20
C LEU A 119 7.04 -0.77 -11.88
N VAL A 120 7.24 -1.80 -12.72
CA VAL A 120 8.31 -2.79 -12.52
C VAL A 120 9.68 -2.10 -12.46
N THR A 121 9.93 -1.11 -13.32
CA THR A 121 11.21 -0.39 -13.35
C THR A 121 11.41 0.57 -12.18
N LEU A 122 10.36 0.92 -11.42
CA LEU A 122 10.50 1.81 -10.25
C LEU A 122 11.10 1.11 -9.04
N CYS A 123 11.08 -0.21 -9.00
CA CYS A 123 11.59 -1.02 -7.90
C CYS A 123 13.09 -1.34 -8.00
N SER A 124 13.79 -0.81 -9.00
CA SER A 124 15.26 -0.91 -9.09
C SER A 124 15.90 0.20 -8.23
N PHE A 125 16.09 -0.09 -6.95
CA PHE A 125 16.90 0.75 -6.08
C PHE A 125 18.36 0.72 -6.56
N LYS A 126 18.99 1.89 -6.70
CA LYS A 126 20.42 2.02 -6.96
C LYS A 126 21.19 2.10 -5.66
#